data_AF-A0A432HLQ7-F1
#
_entry.id   AF-A0A432HLQ7-F1
#
_cell.length_a   1.000
_cell.length_b   1.000
_cell.length_c   1.000
_cell.angle_alpha   90.00
_cell.angle_beta   90.00
_cell.angle_gamma   90.00
#
_symmetry.space_group_name_H-M   'P 1'
#
loop_
_entity.id
_entity.type
_entity.pdbx_description
1 polymer ?
#
loop_
_entity_poly.entity_id
_entity_poly.type
_entity_poly.pdbx_seq_one_letter_code
_entity_poly.pdbx_strand_id
1 'polypeptide(L)'
;MKFKKLVFSISMACWIFIGCGCPMRASQAMETAWDPSARQISDSIRLSTKYLVRTCNPNGQFKYIANKSSMRQARPHYNILRHAGAIYALVQSYYRQPDDEVRTALIAASQFLKSRCMKPLPDRKDLLGIWTLQRVSHVTQPPQIKLGGTGLGLVALVSMEKVVPGSTSTSDLRKLGRFLLFMQKNDGSFYSKFIPSRGGKNDRWMSLYYSSEAALGLLMLNEMSPSRQWVLAATKAIAYLINHRAMTTSDQWLLIASAKLMTTKSYPSEILSRESIIRYVSRACENMLQEQVLYSPTNELIGGYRIDGRTTPTATRIEGLLAALQIIGLKDPGLRNTVKSSARDAMLFLLRAQITQGTYCGGIPRAVGKFYQNKKYKRRSREIRIDYVQHALSAMIQYEKYIILPANKKSMKSIFETRFFPP
;
A
#
# COMPACT_ATOMS: atom_id res chain seq x y z
N MET A 1 66.21 47.91 3.73
CA MET A 1 65.52 46.63 4.00
C MET A 1 64.74 46.26 2.72
N LYS A 2 65.16 45.47 1.71
CA LYS A 2 65.85 44.15 1.58
C LYS A 2 65.19 43.10 2.49
N PHE A 3 64.57 42.01 2.04
CA PHE A 3 64.94 40.96 1.05
C PHE A 3 63.67 40.41 0.33
N LYS A 4 63.60 40.31 -1.01
CA LYS A 4 64.14 39.32 -1.99
C LYS A 4 63.27 38.05 -2.19
N LYS A 5 62.81 37.94 -3.45
CA LYS A 5 62.24 36.78 -4.16
C LYS A 5 63.20 35.58 -4.16
N LEU A 6 62.63 34.37 -4.22
CA LEU A 6 63.27 33.23 -4.86
C LEU A 6 62.25 32.51 -5.74
N VAL A 7 62.64 32.36 -7.01
CA VAL A 7 61.96 31.64 -8.10
C VAL A 7 62.52 30.22 -8.12
N PHE A 8 61.68 29.22 -8.34
CA PHE A 8 62.08 28.02 -9.08
C PHE A 8 60.90 27.50 -9.92
N SER A 9 61.06 27.61 -11.24
CA SER A 9 60.25 26.94 -12.24
C SER A 9 60.62 25.47 -12.31
N ILE A 10 59.62 24.59 -12.43
CA ILE A 10 59.77 23.29 -13.07
C ILE A 10 58.61 23.15 -14.06
N SER A 11 58.91 23.32 -15.34
CA SER A 11 58.06 22.90 -16.45
C SER A 11 58.11 21.38 -16.55
N MET A 12 56.95 20.72 -16.60
CA MET A 12 56.85 19.44 -17.27
C MET A 12 55.54 19.35 -18.04
N ALA A 13 55.69 19.18 -19.35
CA ALA A 13 54.64 19.19 -20.35
C ALA A 13 53.66 18.03 -20.15
N CYS A 14 52.36 18.35 -20.06
CA CYS A 14 51.29 17.36 -20.18
C CYS A 14 50.97 17.18 -21.67
N TRP A 15 51.42 16.08 -22.25
CA TRP A 15 50.92 15.60 -23.54
C TRP A 15 49.54 14.99 -23.32
N ILE A 16 48.51 15.65 -23.85
CA ILE A 16 47.15 15.11 -23.96
C ILE A 16 47.17 14.10 -25.12
N PHE A 17 47.25 12.81 -24.80
CA PHE A 17 46.87 11.77 -25.76
C PHE A 17 45.34 11.69 -25.81
N ILE A 18 44.78 12.13 -26.94
CA ILE A 18 43.42 11.83 -27.34
C ILE A 18 43.39 10.35 -27.76
N GLY A 19 43.15 9.48 -26.78
CA GLY A 19 42.84 8.08 -27.02
C GLY A 19 41.32 7.89 -27.00
N CYS A 20 40.73 7.64 -28.16
CA CYS A 20 39.37 7.12 -28.31
C CYS A 20 39.26 5.73 -27.65
N GLY A 21 39.13 5.71 -26.32
CA GLY A 21 38.77 4.54 -25.53
C GLY A 21 37.25 4.51 -25.36
N CYS A 22 36.57 3.79 -26.23
CA CYS A 22 35.18 3.38 -25.99
C CYS A 22 35.15 2.59 -24.66
N PRO A 23 34.46 3.03 -23.60
CA PRO A 23 34.29 2.19 -22.43
C PRO A 23 33.31 1.08 -22.82
N MET A 24 33.84 -0.05 -23.30
CA MET A 24 33.11 -1.30 -23.33
C MET A 24 32.62 -1.54 -21.90
N ARG A 25 31.30 -1.37 -21.71
CA ARG A 25 30.60 -1.76 -20.51
C ARG A 25 30.87 -3.23 -20.25
N ALA A 26 31.71 -3.50 -19.25
CA ALA A 26 31.63 -4.72 -18.48
C ALA A 26 30.30 -4.70 -17.70
N SER A 27 29.19 -4.97 -18.39
CA SER A 27 27.88 -5.10 -17.76
C SER A 27 27.13 -6.28 -18.37
N GLN A 28 27.63 -7.50 -18.15
CA GLN A 28 26.86 -8.70 -18.47
C GLN A 28 27.21 -9.94 -17.63
N ALA A 29 27.89 -9.81 -16.49
CA ALA A 29 28.20 -10.97 -15.63
C ALA A 29 28.29 -10.66 -14.12
N MET A 30 27.42 -9.79 -13.59
CA MET A 30 27.22 -9.63 -12.12
C MET A 30 25.73 -9.64 -11.71
N GLU A 31 24.84 -10.14 -12.55
CA GLU A 31 23.50 -10.55 -12.12
C GLU A 31 23.62 -11.96 -11.52
N THR A 32 23.47 -12.11 -10.19
CA THR A 32 22.88 -13.31 -9.51
C THR A 32 23.08 -13.36 -8.00
N ALA A 33 23.96 -12.57 -7.38
CA ALA A 33 24.24 -12.72 -5.93
C ALA A 33 23.35 -11.90 -4.97
N TRP A 34 22.56 -10.93 -5.45
CA TRP A 34 21.86 -9.96 -4.58
C TRP A 34 20.34 -9.86 -4.79
N ASP A 35 19.76 -10.66 -5.69
CA ASP A 35 18.32 -10.63 -5.92
C ASP A 35 17.62 -11.58 -4.91
N PRO A 36 16.48 -11.17 -4.31
CA PRO A 36 15.73 -12.07 -3.44
C PRO A 36 15.14 -13.20 -4.29
N SER A 37 15.51 -14.44 -3.99
CA SER A 37 14.96 -15.61 -4.68
C SER A 37 13.45 -15.71 -4.49
N ALA A 38 12.76 -16.31 -5.47
CA ALA A 38 11.32 -16.59 -5.37
C ALA A 38 10.99 -17.40 -4.09
N ARG A 39 11.87 -18.32 -3.69
CA ARG A 39 11.73 -19.08 -2.44
C ARG A 39 11.78 -18.18 -1.19
N GLN A 40 12.74 -17.26 -1.09
CA GLN A 40 12.83 -16.32 0.03
C GLN A 40 11.59 -15.43 0.14
N ILE A 41 11.07 -14.96 -0.99
CA ILE A 41 9.83 -14.17 -1.00
C ILE A 41 8.64 -15.03 -0.57
N SER A 42 8.49 -16.24 -1.11
CA SER A 42 7.44 -17.20 -0.73
C SER A 42 7.46 -17.52 0.77
N ASP A 43 8.64 -17.79 1.34
CA ASP A 43 8.80 -18.06 2.76
C ASP A 43 8.41 -16.83 3.61
N SER A 44 8.84 -15.63 3.21
CA SER A 44 8.48 -14.39 3.89
C SER A 44 6.97 -14.09 3.87
N ILE A 45 6.31 -14.39 2.74
CA ILE A 45 4.84 -14.32 2.62
C ILE A 45 4.20 -15.27 3.62
N ARG A 46 4.61 -16.55 3.63
CA ARG A 46 4.09 -17.57 4.56
C ARG A 46 4.24 -17.14 6.02
N LEU A 47 5.41 -16.61 6.39
CA LEU A 47 5.67 -16.11 7.75
C LEU A 47 4.72 -14.96 8.12
N SER A 48 4.58 -13.95 7.27
CA SER A 48 3.69 -12.80 7.49
C SER A 48 2.22 -13.21 7.58
N THR A 49 1.79 -14.12 6.71
CA THR A 49 0.44 -14.70 6.75
C THR A 49 0.16 -15.42 8.06
N LYS A 50 1.06 -16.34 8.48
CA LYS A 50 0.90 -17.05 9.76
C LYS A 50 0.96 -16.08 10.95
N TYR A 51 1.72 -14.99 10.88
CA TYR A 51 1.67 -13.95 11.92
C TYR A 51 0.30 -13.29 12.02
N LEU A 52 -0.30 -12.89 10.89
CA LEU A 52 -1.63 -12.27 10.88
C LEU A 52 -2.72 -13.25 11.37
N VAL A 53 -2.64 -14.52 10.99
CA VAL A 53 -3.54 -15.57 11.48
C VAL A 53 -3.42 -15.73 13.00
N ARG A 54 -2.20 -15.92 13.53
CA ARG A 54 -1.95 -16.05 14.99
C ARG A 54 -2.36 -14.82 15.79
N THR A 55 -2.39 -13.64 15.17
CA THR A 55 -2.80 -12.41 15.84
C THR A 55 -4.28 -12.10 15.67
N CYS A 56 -5.03 -12.89 14.88
CA CYS A 56 -6.49 -12.84 14.86
C CYS A 56 -7.04 -13.62 16.06
N ASN A 57 -7.70 -12.93 16.98
CA ASN A 57 -8.33 -13.60 18.12
C ASN A 57 -9.57 -14.42 17.67
N PRO A 58 -10.05 -15.38 18.48
CA PRO A 58 -11.25 -16.15 18.15
C PRO A 58 -12.50 -15.30 17.89
N ASN A 59 -12.58 -14.10 18.49
CA ASN A 59 -13.66 -13.14 18.24
C ASN A 59 -13.52 -12.34 16.93
N GLY A 60 -12.50 -12.65 16.11
CA GLY A 60 -12.18 -11.98 14.85
C GLY A 60 -11.37 -10.68 14.98
N GLN A 61 -11.19 -10.14 16.18
CA GLN A 61 -10.39 -8.93 16.35
C GLN A 61 -8.90 -9.25 16.33
N PHE A 62 -8.14 -8.60 15.44
CA PHE A 62 -6.68 -8.71 15.47
C PHE A 62 -6.07 -8.05 16.72
N LYS A 63 -4.94 -8.57 17.21
CA LYS A 63 -4.07 -7.87 18.17
C LYS A 63 -3.42 -6.66 17.47
N TYR A 64 -3.96 -5.47 17.73
CA TYR A 64 -3.59 -4.26 16.96
C TYR A 64 -2.11 -3.87 17.01
N ILE A 65 -1.49 -3.96 18.18
CA ILE A 65 -0.05 -3.72 18.38
C ILE A 65 0.51 -4.81 19.29
N ALA A 66 1.53 -5.50 18.83
CA ALA A 66 2.35 -6.42 19.61
C ALA A 66 3.73 -5.82 19.93
N ASN A 67 4.49 -6.49 20.81
CA ASN A 67 5.85 -6.11 21.20
C ASN A 67 5.99 -4.65 21.71
N LYS A 68 5.08 -4.24 22.60
CA LYS A 68 5.13 -2.92 23.25
C LYS A 68 6.20 -2.91 24.34
N SER A 69 6.94 -1.80 24.48
CA SER A 69 7.82 -1.61 25.63
C SER A 69 7.00 -1.56 26.94
N SER A 70 7.42 -2.30 27.96
CA SER A 70 6.72 -2.48 29.24
C SER A 70 6.46 -1.18 30.03
N MET A 71 7.18 -0.09 29.78
CA MET A 71 7.18 1.10 30.64
C MET A 71 5.99 2.07 30.47
N ARG A 72 5.02 1.81 29.58
CA ARG A 72 3.73 2.53 29.56
C ARG A 72 2.64 1.65 28.97
N GLN A 73 1.62 1.32 29.76
CA GLN A 73 0.34 0.86 29.22
C GLN A 73 -0.26 2.01 28.41
N ALA A 74 0.03 2.07 27.11
CA ALA A 74 -0.69 2.97 26.22
C ALA A 74 -2.17 2.61 26.28
N ARG A 75 -3.04 3.62 26.41
CA ARG A 75 -4.50 3.43 26.38
C ARG A 75 -4.87 2.51 25.22
N PRO A 76 -5.76 1.51 25.43
CA PRO A 76 -6.25 0.69 24.34
C PRO A 76 -6.70 1.58 23.19
N HIS A 77 -6.33 1.22 21.97
CA HIS A 77 -6.73 1.92 20.75
C HIS A 77 -6.80 0.89 19.64
N TYR A 78 -7.90 0.88 18.88
CA TYR A 78 -8.09 -0.03 17.77
C TYR A 78 -8.53 0.72 16.51
N ASN A 79 -7.81 0.52 15.40
CA ASN A 79 -8.13 1.17 14.14
C ASN A 79 -8.83 0.22 13.18
N ILE A 80 -10.14 0.43 12.97
CA ILE A 80 -10.95 -0.44 12.12
C ILE A 80 -10.54 -0.40 10.63
N LEU A 81 -9.91 0.67 10.16
CA LEU A 81 -9.37 0.74 8.79
C LEU A 81 -8.26 -0.28 8.59
N ARG A 82 -7.40 -0.43 9.61
CA ARG A 82 -6.27 -1.37 9.57
C ARG A 82 -6.74 -2.82 9.74
N HIS A 83 -7.84 -3.03 10.45
CA HIS A 83 -8.52 -4.32 10.49
C HIS A 83 -9.01 -4.73 9.09
N ALA A 84 -9.74 -3.85 8.40
CA ALA A 84 -10.21 -4.12 7.05
C ALA A 84 -9.05 -4.35 6.06
N GLY A 85 -7.99 -3.57 6.19
CA GLY A 85 -6.76 -3.79 5.42
C GLY A 85 -6.12 -5.15 5.67
N ALA A 86 -6.06 -5.62 6.93
CA ALA A 86 -5.53 -6.95 7.25
C ALA A 86 -6.36 -8.10 6.65
N ILE A 87 -7.70 -7.97 6.61
CA ILE A 87 -8.56 -8.90 5.88
C ILE A 87 -8.17 -8.90 4.39
N TYR A 88 -8.04 -7.72 3.78
CA TYR A 88 -7.66 -7.60 2.37
C TYR A 88 -6.30 -8.27 2.06
N ALA A 89 -5.30 -8.12 2.92
CA ALA A 89 -4.00 -8.79 2.74
C ALA A 89 -4.08 -10.32 2.94
N LEU A 90 -4.88 -10.80 3.91
CA LEU A 90 -5.09 -12.24 4.10
C LEU A 90 -5.85 -12.87 2.95
N VAL A 91 -6.82 -12.18 2.33
CA VAL A 91 -7.49 -12.67 1.12
C VAL A 91 -6.49 -12.83 -0.03
N GLN A 92 -5.58 -11.85 -0.23
CA GLN A 92 -4.52 -11.99 -1.23
C GLN A 92 -3.64 -13.22 -0.96
N SER A 93 -3.31 -13.48 0.30
CA SER A 93 -2.56 -14.69 0.67
C SER A 93 -3.35 -15.97 0.43
N TYR A 94 -4.64 -16.01 0.75
CA TYR A 94 -5.50 -17.17 0.52
C TYR A 94 -5.59 -17.50 -0.97
N TYR A 95 -5.71 -16.48 -1.82
CA TYR A 95 -5.70 -16.67 -3.27
C TYR A 95 -4.38 -17.16 -3.83
N ARG A 96 -3.28 -16.73 -3.23
CA ARG A 96 -1.95 -17.22 -3.59
C ARG A 96 -1.81 -18.71 -3.24
N GLN A 97 -2.24 -19.08 -2.03
CA GLN A 97 -2.18 -20.45 -1.54
C GLN A 97 -3.31 -20.66 -0.51
N PRO A 98 -4.38 -21.39 -0.87
CA PRO A 98 -5.47 -21.69 0.04
C PRO A 98 -4.97 -22.44 1.28
N ASP A 99 -5.47 -22.05 2.45
CA ASP A 99 -5.10 -22.59 3.76
C ASP A 99 -6.29 -22.42 4.72
N ASP A 100 -6.65 -23.49 5.44
CA ASP A 100 -7.85 -23.51 6.29
C ASP A 100 -7.74 -22.61 7.52
N GLU A 101 -6.53 -22.42 8.07
CA GLU A 101 -6.32 -21.48 9.18
C GLU A 101 -6.51 -20.04 8.70
N VAL A 102 -6.01 -19.71 7.49
CA VAL A 102 -6.24 -18.42 6.85
C VAL A 102 -7.74 -18.21 6.60
N ARG A 103 -8.44 -19.20 6.05
CA ARG A 103 -9.89 -19.14 5.83
C ARG A 103 -10.67 -18.91 7.12
N THR A 104 -10.31 -19.63 8.18
CA THR A 104 -10.92 -19.50 9.51
C THR A 104 -10.71 -18.09 10.08
N ALA A 105 -9.48 -17.57 10.02
CA ALA A 105 -9.17 -16.21 10.47
C ALA A 105 -9.92 -15.15 9.66
N LEU A 106 -10.08 -15.34 8.35
CA LEU A 106 -10.83 -14.46 7.45
C LEU A 106 -12.34 -14.44 7.78
N ILE A 107 -12.95 -15.60 8.04
CA ILE A 107 -14.35 -15.70 8.47
C ILE A 107 -14.55 -14.96 9.79
N ALA A 108 -13.72 -15.23 10.80
CA ALA A 108 -13.82 -14.58 12.10
C ALA A 108 -13.65 -13.06 11.99
N ALA A 109 -12.61 -12.59 11.29
CA ALA A 109 -12.33 -11.16 11.14
C ALA A 109 -13.44 -10.42 10.38
N SER A 110 -13.92 -10.99 9.27
CA SER A 110 -15.03 -10.39 8.51
C SER A 110 -16.33 -10.35 9.32
N GLN A 111 -16.62 -11.38 10.12
CA GLN A 111 -17.78 -11.39 11.03
C GLN A 111 -17.65 -10.35 12.15
N PHE A 112 -16.45 -10.13 12.69
CA PHE A 112 -16.19 -9.04 13.62
C PHE A 112 -16.51 -7.68 12.97
N LEU A 113 -15.97 -7.40 11.78
CA LEU A 113 -16.19 -6.15 11.07
C LEU A 113 -17.68 -5.88 10.83
N LYS A 114 -18.42 -6.89 10.36
CA LYS A 114 -19.87 -6.79 10.11
C LYS A 114 -20.65 -6.57 11.40
N SER A 115 -20.51 -7.46 12.38
CA SER A 115 -21.34 -7.46 13.59
C SER A 115 -21.06 -6.28 14.53
N ARG A 116 -19.81 -5.80 14.59
CA ARG A 116 -19.40 -4.77 15.54
C ARG A 116 -19.39 -3.37 14.94
N CYS A 117 -19.13 -3.24 13.63
CA CYS A 117 -18.86 -1.95 13.01
C CYS A 117 -19.78 -1.58 11.85
N MET A 118 -20.34 -2.55 11.11
CA MET A 118 -21.23 -2.26 9.98
C MET A 118 -22.65 -1.99 10.48
N LYS A 119 -23.11 -0.73 10.36
CA LYS A 119 -24.44 -0.32 10.84
C LYS A 119 -25.06 0.73 9.92
N PRO A 120 -26.41 0.83 9.89
CA PRO A 120 -27.08 1.88 9.16
C PRO A 120 -26.74 3.28 9.69
N LEU A 121 -26.96 4.29 8.86
CA LEU A 121 -26.94 5.67 9.30
C LEU A 121 -28.23 5.98 10.08
N PRO A 122 -28.21 6.92 11.05
CA PRO A 122 -29.43 7.44 11.64
C PRO A 122 -30.41 7.88 10.55
N ASP A 123 -31.66 7.44 10.66
CA ASP A 123 -32.77 7.76 9.74
C ASP A 123 -32.56 7.37 8.26
N ARG A 124 -31.52 6.59 7.96
CA ARG A 124 -31.14 6.18 6.59
C ARG A 124 -30.74 4.71 6.55
N LYS A 125 -31.74 3.82 6.66
CA LYS A 125 -31.57 2.36 6.63
C LYS A 125 -31.08 1.83 5.26
N ASP A 126 -31.20 2.64 4.21
CA ASP A 126 -30.71 2.38 2.86
C ASP A 126 -29.19 2.55 2.70
N LEU A 127 -28.51 3.10 3.71
CA LEU A 127 -27.07 3.34 3.72
C LEU A 127 -26.41 2.58 4.86
N LEU A 128 -25.29 1.90 4.59
CA LEU A 128 -24.44 1.28 5.61
C LEU A 128 -23.10 2.00 5.66
N GLY A 129 -22.52 2.10 6.85
CA GLY A 129 -21.15 2.56 7.02
C GLY A 129 -20.38 1.70 8.02
N ILE A 130 -19.05 1.81 7.98
CA ILE A 130 -18.16 1.18 8.95
C ILE A 130 -17.87 2.16 10.07
N TRP A 131 -18.54 1.95 11.20
CA TRP A 131 -18.50 2.85 12.34
C TRP A 131 -17.24 2.65 13.19
N THR A 132 -16.62 3.79 13.53
CA THR A 132 -15.68 3.89 14.64
C THR A 132 -16.47 4.16 15.91
N LEU A 133 -16.55 3.17 16.80
CA LEU A 133 -17.32 3.22 18.05
C LEU A 133 -16.39 3.13 19.26
N GLN A 134 -16.69 3.85 20.34
CA GLN A 134 -15.89 3.83 21.57
C GLN A 134 -15.65 2.42 22.11
N ARG A 135 -16.70 1.58 22.18
CA ARG A 135 -16.60 0.19 22.66
C ARG A 135 -15.72 -0.74 21.82
N VAL A 136 -15.42 -0.37 20.58
CA VAL A 136 -14.59 -1.18 19.66
C VAL A 136 -13.19 -0.57 19.52
N SER A 137 -13.14 0.74 19.29
CA SER A 137 -11.94 1.49 18.95
C SER A 137 -11.23 2.09 20.15
N HIS A 138 -11.87 2.10 21.32
CA HIS A 138 -11.37 2.73 22.55
C HIS A 138 -11.00 4.20 22.34
N VAL A 139 -11.81 4.89 21.54
CA VAL A 139 -11.67 6.31 21.21
C VAL A 139 -12.59 7.17 22.06
N THR A 140 -12.18 8.41 22.33
CA THR A 140 -13.01 9.40 23.05
C THR A 140 -13.87 10.24 22.11
N GLN A 141 -13.65 10.16 20.80
CA GLN A 141 -14.45 10.90 19.83
C GLN A 141 -15.87 10.31 19.71
N PRO A 142 -16.87 11.14 19.35
CA PRO A 142 -18.23 10.65 19.11
C PRO A 142 -18.26 9.56 18.02
N PRO A 143 -19.31 8.70 18.03
CA PRO A 143 -19.56 7.75 16.96
C PRO A 143 -19.46 8.43 15.60
N GLN A 144 -18.63 7.87 14.73
CA GLN A 144 -18.36 8.44 13.42
C GLN A 144 -18.04 7.36 12.41
N ILE A 145 -18.30 7.66 11.14
CA ILE A 145 -17.79 6.89 10.02
C ILE A 145 -16.63 7.67 9.42
N LYS A 146 -15.50 7.01 9.23
CA LYS A 146 -14.36 7.53 8.47
C LYS A 146 -14.54 7.04 7.03
N LEU A 147 -14.43 7.92 6.04
CA LEU A 147 -14.64 7.55 4.63
C LEU A 147 -13.79 6.33 4.24
N GLY A 148 -12.49 6.35 4.55
CA GLY A 148 -11.58 5.23 4.29
C GLY A 148 -11.90 3.96 5.08
N GLY A 149 -12.60 4.08 6.22
CA GLY A 149 -13.16 2.94 6.97
C GLY A 149 -14.21 2.19 6.16
N THR A 150 -15.13 2.93 5.55
CA THR A 150 -16.11 2.32 4.64
C THR A 150 -15.48 1.88 3.32
N GLY A 151 -14.55 2.66 2.76
CA GLY A 151 -13.81 2.30 1.55
C GLY A 151 -13.07 0.97 1.69
N LEU A 152 -12.17 0.85 2.68
CA LEU A 152 -11.45 -0.39 2.94
C LEU A 152 -12.34 -1.51 3.47
N GLY A 153 -13.40 -1.19 4.21
CA GLY A 153 -14.40 -2.18 4.62
C GLY A 153 -15.10 -2.82 3.42
N LEU A 154 -15.45 -2.02 2.42
CA LEU A 154 -16.03 -2.49 1.16
C LEU A 154 -15.02 -3.33 0.37
N VAL A 155 -13.76 -2.88 0.26
CA VAL A 155 -12.66 -3.68 -0.33
C VAL A 155 -12.56 -5.05 0.35
N ALA A 156 -12.50 -5.08 1.68
CA ALA A 156 -12.37 -6.30 2.47
C ALA A 156 -13.56 -7.25 2.28
N LEU A 157 -14.79 -6.75 2.35
CA LEU A 157 -15.99 -7.59 2.29
C LEU A 157 -16.30 -8.09 0.86
N VAL A 158 -16.05 -7.28 -0.18
CA VAL A 158 -16.12 -7.75 -1.58
C VAL A 158 -15.04 -8.80 -1.84
N SER A 159 -13.82 -8.62 -1.30
CA SER A 159 -12.77 -9.64 -1.35
C SER A 159 -13.16 -10.93 -0.61
N MET A 160 -13.96 -10.84 0.45
CA MET A 160 -14.44 -12.02 1.20
C MET A 160 -15.48 -12.85 0.46
N GLU A 161 -16.37 -12.24 -0.33
CA GLU A 161 -17.32 -12.99 -1.19
C GLU A 161 -16.63 -13.95 -2.15
N LYS A 162 -15.40 -13.60 -2.47
CA LYS A 162 -14.50 -14.31 -3.35
C LYS A 162 -13.85 -15.55 -2.68
N VAL A 163 -13.76 -15.55 -1.34
CA VAL A 163 -13.27 -16.68 -0.51
C VAL A 163 -14.41 -17.53 0.03
N VAL A 164 -15.49 -16.88 0.49
CA VAL A 164 -16.69 -17.51 1.03
C VAL A 164 -17.89 -16.82 0.37
N PRO A 165 -18.39 -17.34 -0.77
CA PRO A 165 -19.57 -16.79 -1.42
C PRO A 165 -20.76 -16.73 -0.47
N GLY A 166 -21.49 -15.61 -0.47
CA GLY A 166 -22.63 -15.40 0.43
C GLY A 166 -22.24 -14.95 1.85
N SER A 167 -20.95 -14.70 2.13
CA SER A 167 -20.52 -14.21 3.44
C SER A 167 -21.13 -12.85 3.78
N THR A 168 -21.42 -12.02 2.80
CA THR A 168 -21.99 -10.68 2.92
C THR A 168 -22.99 -10.47 1.79
N SER A 169 -24.23 -10.10 2.12
CA SER A 169 -25.25 -9.92 1.10
C SER A 169 -24.86 -8.83 0.09
N THR A 170 -25.13 -9.07 -1.20
CA THR A 170 -24.95 -8.06 -2.26
C THR A 170 -25.71 -6.77 -1.94
N SER A 171 -26.87 -6.87 -1.27
CA SER A 171 -27.63 -5.72 -0.80
C SER A 171 -26.81 -4.84 0.15
N ASP A 172 -26.19 -5.43 1.17
CA ASP A 172 -25.40 -4.68 2.14
C ASP A 172 -24.11 -4.11 1.54
N LEU A 173 -23.44 -4.84 0.63
CA LEU A 173 -22.30 -4.34 -0.13
C LEU A 173 -22.69 -3.11 -0.97
N ARG A 174 -23.87 -3.14 -1.62
CA ARG A 174 -24.42 -1.97 -2.32
C ARG A 174 -24.74 -0.82 -1.36
N LYS A 175 -25.27 -1.06 -0.17
CA LYS A 175 -25.54 -0.01 0.83
C LYS A 175 -24.25 0.68 1.31
N LEU A 176 -23.14 -0.05 1.44
CA LEU A 176 -21.81 0.53 1.69
C LEU A 176 -21.35 1.40 0.51
N GLY A 177 -21.53 0.92 -0.73
CA GLY A 177 -21.26 1.69 -1.94
C GLY A 177 -22.10 2.98 -2.02
N ARG A 178 -23.41 2.90 -1.72
CA ARG A 178 -24.31 4.07 -1.67
C ARG A 178 -23.90 5.08 -0.61
N PHE A 179 -23.38 4.63 0.54
CA PHE A 179 -22.79 5.55 1.52
C PHE A 179 -21.60 6.31 0.94
N LEU A 180 -20.72 5.66 0.18
CA LEU A 180 -19.60 6.36 -0.46
C LEU A 180 -20.10 7.40 -1.46
N LEU A 181 -21.12 7.08 -2.28
CA LEU A 181 -21.77 8.06 -3.16
C LEU A 181 -22.35 9.24 -2.37
N PHE A 182 -23.06 8.96 -1.26
CA PHE A 182 -23.61 9.98 -0.38
C PHE A 182 -22.53 10.92 0.17
N MET A 183 -21.31 10.42 0.38
CA MET A 183 -20.17 11.20 0.86
C MET A 183 -19.44 11.97 -0.25
N GLN A 184 -19.76 11.75 -1.53
CA GLN A 184 -19.14 12.45 -2.65
C GLN A 184 -19.72 13.85 -2.83
N LYS A 185 -18.86 14.80 -3.16
CA LYS A 185 -19.21 16.16 -3.56
C LYS A 185 -19.36 16.25 -5.08
N ASN A 186 -19.96 17.33 -5.56
CA ASN A 186 -20.22 17.53 -6.99
C ASN A 186 -18.92 17.60 -7.83
N ASP A 187 -17.83 18.13 -7.24
CA ASP A 187 -16.51 18.22 -7.87
C ASP A 187 -15.73 16.88 -7.93
N GLY A 188 -16.32 15.81 -7.40
CA GLY A 188 -15.71 14.47 -7.35
C GLY A 188 -14.91 14.17 -6.08
N SER A 189 -14.57 15.20 -5.28
CA SER A 189 -13.95 15.00 -3.97
C SER A 189 -14.93 14.38 -2.97
N PHE A 190 -14.43 13.95 -1.81
CA PHE A 190 -15.26 13.36 -0.75
C PHE A 190 -15.15 14.12 0.56
N TYR A 191 -16.23 14.14 1.33
CA TYR A 191 -16.14 14.41 2.77
C TYR A 191 -15.35 13.30 3.47
N SER A 192 -14.45 13.67 4.40
CA SER A 192 -13.57 12.68 5.04
C SER A 192 -14.24 11.89 6.17
N LYS A 193 -15.26 12.45 6.81
CA LYS A 193 -15.96 11.83 7.94
C LYS A 193 -17.45 12.10 7.89
N PHE A 194 -18.22 11.20 8.49
CA PHE A 194 -19.62 11.42 8.84
C PHE A 194 -19.77 11.33 10.36
N ILE A 195 -20.28 12.39 10.98
CA ILE A 195 -20.42 12.52 12.44
C ILE A 195 -21.83 13.06 12.72
N PRO A 196 -22.81 12.21 13.09
CA PRO A 196 -24.20 12.64 13.29
C PRO A 196 -24.35 13.82 14.25
N SER A 197 -23.68 13.75 15.41
CA SER A 197 -23.71 14.80 16.43
C SER A 197 -23.05 16.12 16.03
N ARG A 198 -22.51 16.21 14.80
CA ARG A 198 -21.91 17.42 14.23
C ARG A 198 -22.49 17.76 12.85
N GLY A 199 -23.75 17.38 12.61
CA GLY A 199 -24.46 17.69 11.36
C GLY A 199 -24.19 16.71 10.20
N GLY A 200 -23.56 15.56 10.46
CA GLY A 200 -23.34 14.53 9.45
C GLY A 200 -22.03 14.71 8.67
N LYS A 201 -22.10 15.00 7.37
CA LYS A 201 -20.93 15.07 6.48
C LYS A 201 -19.93 16.12 6.98
N ASN A 202 -18.66 15.75 7.10
CA ASN A 202 -17.63 16.57 7.77
C ASN A 202 -16.28 16.47 7.05
N ASP A 203 -15.73 17.64 6.71
CA ASP A 203 -14.47 17.83 6.00
C ASP A 203 -13.53 18.85 6.67
N ARG A 204 -13.78 19.23 7.94
CA ARG A 204 -12.88 20.09 8.75
C ARG A 204 -11.44 19.56 8.80
N TRP A 205 -11.27 18.26 8.58
CA TRP A 205 -9.99 17.63 8.36
C TRP A 205 -10.12 16.64 7.21
N MET A 206 -9.19 16.69 6.27
CA MET A 206 -9.15 15.78 5.13
C MET A 206 -8.05 14.73 5.29
N SER A 207 -8.39 13.45 5.09
CA SER A 207 -7.40 12.39 5.02
C SER A 207 -6.75 12.34 3.66
N LEU A 208 -5.43 12.15 3.65
CA LEU A 208 -4.67 11.88 2.44
C LEU A 208 -5.15 10.62 1.69
N TYR A 209 -5.62 9.59 2.39
CA TYR A 209 -5.81 8.25 1.80
C TYR A 209 -7.28 7.88 1.55
N TYR A 210 -8.21 8.48 2.29
CA TYR A 210 -9.59 7.99 2.34
C TYR A 210 -10.31 8.04 0.99
N SER A 211 -10.08 9.09 0.22
CA SER A 211 -10.70 9.24 -1.10
C SER A 211 -10.22 8.16 -2.07
N SER A 212 -8.94 7.82 -2.02
CA SER A 212 -8.33 6.76 -2.82
C SER A 212 -8.82 5.37 -2.40
N GLU A 213 -8.92 5.13 -1.09
CA GLU A 213 -9.48 3.90 -0.51
C GLU A 213 -10.97 3.72 -0.88
N ALA A 214 -11.76 4.79 -0.89
CA ALA A 214 -13.15 4.79 -1.33
C ALA A 214 -13.29 4.51 -2.83
N ALA A 215 -12.46 5.15 -3.67
CA ALA A 215 -12.44 4.90 -5.11
C ALA A 215 -12.13 3.43 -5.42
N LEU A 216 -11.13 2.84 -4.75
CA LEU A 216 -10.81 1.42 -4.89
C LEU A 216 -12.00 0.53 -4.50
N GLY A 217 -12.65 0.80 -3.36
CA GLY A 217 -13.83 0.05 -2.90
C GLY A 217 -14.97 0.08 -3.91
N LEU A 218 -15.25 1.23 -4.51
CA LEU A 218 -16.28 1.39 -5.56
C LEU A 218 -15.94 0.60 -6.82
N LEU A 219 -14.68 0.64 -7.26
CA LEU A 219 -14.23 -0.13 -8.44
C LEU A 219 -14.32 -1.63 -8.22
N MET A 220 -13.96 -2.11 -7.02
CA MET A 220 -14.11 -3.52 -6.66
C MET A 220 -15.56 -3.94 -6.53
N LEU A 221 -16.42 -3.10 -5.95
CA LEU A 221 -17.87 -3.33 -5.94
C LEU A 221 -18.44 -3.42 -7.36
N ASN A 222 -17.97 -2.59 -8.30
CA ASN A 222 -18.44 -2.64 -9.68
C ASN A 222 -18.08 -3.95 -10.39
N GLU A 223 -16.94 -4.56 -10.08
CA GLU A 223 -16.57 -5.86 -10.65
C GLU A 223 -17.56 -6.95 -10.23
N MET A 224 -17.94 -6.97 -8.95
CA MET A 224 -18.85 -7.98 -8.38
C MET A 224 -20.34 -7.66 -8.65
N SER A 225 -20.71 -6.39 -8.65
CA SER A 225 -22.07 -5.91 -8.85
C SER A 225 -22.06 -4.68 -9.78
N PRO A 226 -21.96 -4.90 -11.10
CA PRO A 226 -21.83 -3.83 -12.09
C PRO A 226 -22.91 -2.74 -11.95
N SER A 227 -22.47 -1.49 -11.90
CA SER A 227 -23.34 -0.32 -12.01
C SER A 227 -22.53 0.91 -12.41
N ARG A 228 -23.01 1.64 -13.40
CA ARG A 228 -22.33 2.84 -13.92
C ARG A 228 -22.02 3.85 -12.83
N GLN A 229 -22.91 4.01 -11.83
CA GLN A 229 -22.72 4.95 -10.72
C GLN A 229 -21.44 4.69 -9.92
N TRP A 230 -21.02 3.44 -9.74
CA TRP A 230 -19.83 3.08 -8.97
C TRP A 230 -18.56 3.55 -9.69
N VAL A 231 -18.46 3.24 -10.98
CA VAL A 231 -17.28 3.60 -11.79
C VAL A 231 -17.23 5.11 -11.99
N LEU A 232 -18.35 5.77 -12.29
CA LEU A 232 -18.39 7.23 -12.44
C LEU A 232 -17.91 7.94 -11.17
N ALA A 233 -18.38 7.52 -10.00
CA ALA A 233 -17.95 8.10 -8.73
C ALA A 233 -16.47 7.85 -8.46
N ALA A 234 -15.96 6.64 -8.70
CA ALA A 234 -14.53 6.35 -8.55
C ALA A 234 -13.67 7.17 -9.52
N THR A 235 -14.09 7.33 -10.79
CA THR A 235 -13.35 8.13 -11.77
C THR A 235 -13.36 9.61 -11.43
N LYS A 236 -14.49 10.17 -10.99
CA LYS A 236 -14.54 11.56 -10.50
C LYS A 236 -13.59 11.80 -9.33
N ALA A 237 -13.52 10.84 -8.40
CA ALA A 237 -12.60 10.93 -7.27
C ALA A 237 -11.14 10.86 -7.71
N ILE A 238 -10.79 9.93 -8.60
CA ILE A 238 -9.41 9.83 -9.14
C ILE A 238 -9.05 11.09 -9.93
N ALA A 239 -9.96 11.61 -10.77
CA ALA A 239 -9.76 12.84 -11.53
C ALA A 239 -9.51 14.04 -10.59
N TYR A 240 -10.34 14.20 -9.56
CA TYR A 240 -10.14 15.25 -8.56
C TYR A 240 -8.76 15.12 -7.90
N LEU A 241 -8.39 13.93 -7.44
CA LEU A 241 -7.12 13.71 -6.75
C LEU A 241 -5.90 13.96 -7.66
N ILE A 242 -5.95 13.53 -8.92
CA ILE A 242 -4.85 13.74 -9.88
C ILE A 242 -4.65 15.23 -10.16
N ASN A 243 -5.74 16.00 -10.23
CA ASN A 243 -5.68 17.44 -10.52
C ASN A 243 -5.27 18.30 -9.31
N HIS A 244 -5.54 17.84 -8.08
CA HIS A 244 -5.36 18.65 -6.87
C HIS A 244 -4.27 18.17 -5.92
N ARG A 245 -3.73 16.94 -6.08
CA ARG A 245 -2.64 16.50 -5.22
C ARG A 245 -1.32 17.14 -5.63
N ALA A 246 -0.59 17.62 -4.63
CA ALA A 246 0.82 17.90 -4.79
C ALA A 246 1.56 16.63 -5.25
N MET A 247 2.42 16.77 -6.26
CA MET A 247 3.14 15.65 -6.87
C MET A 247 4.05 14.90 -5.89
N THR A 248 4.47 15.53 -4.80
CA THR A 248 5.27 14.94 -3.71
C THR A 248 4.46 14.02 -2.78
N THR A 249 3.15 13.91 -2.99
CA THR A 249 2.28 13.10 -2.16
C THR A 249 2.43 11.62 -2.48
N SER A 250 2.98 10.86 -1.52
CA SER A 250 2.97 9.40 -1.60
C SER A 250 1.59 8.84 -1.19
N ASP A 251 0.71 8.61 -2.17
CA ASP A 251 -0.54 7.88 -2.01
C ASP A 251 -0.56 6.60 -2.86
N GLN A 252 -0.24 5.49 -2.21
CA GLN A 252 -0.24 4.17 -2.81
C GLN A 252 -1.64 3.70 -3.23
N TRP A 253 -2.68 4.09 -2.50
CA TRP A 253 -4.04 3.68 -2.79
C TRP A 253 -4.55 4.34 -4.06
N LEU A 254 -4.10 5.56 -4.37
CA LEU A 254 -4.43 6.22 -5.63
C LEU A 254 -3.82 5.47 -6.81
N LEU A 255 -2.57 5.00 -6.70
CA LEU A 255 -1.93 4.19 -7.74
C LEU A 255 -2.66 2.84 -7.94
N ILE A 256 -3.04 2.17 -6.85
CA ILE A 256 -3.82 0.92 -6.90
C ILE A 256 -5.20 1.15 -7.53
N ALA A 257 -5.92 2.19 -7.09
CA ALA A 257 -7.23 2.54 -7.64
C ALA A 257 -7.15 2.92 -9.12
N SER A 258 -6.10 3.63 -9.53
CA SER A 258 -5.84 3.99 -10.92
C SER A 258 -5.58 2.76 -11.79
N ALA A 259 -4.82 1.79 -11.30
CA ALA A 259 -4.56 0.53 -12.01
C ALA A 259 -5.85 -0.28 -12.19
N LYS A 260 -6.69 -0.33 -11.14
CA LYS A 260 -8.02 -0.97 -11.21
C LYS A 260 -8.97 -0.24 -12.18
N LEU A 261 -8.97 1.09 -12.18
CA LEU A 261 -9.80 1.86 -13.10
C LEU A 261 -9.39 1.59 -14.56
N MET A 262 -8.08 1.57 -14.85
CA MET A 262 -7.55 1.32 -16.19
C MET A 262 -7.97 -0.04 -16.80
N THR A 263 -8.31 -1.02 -15.97
CA THR A 263 -8.76 -2.36 -16.41
C THR A 263 -10.28 -2.53 -16.41
N THR A 264 -11.04 -1.50 -16.00
CA THR A 264 -12.50 -1.56 -15.97
C THR A 264 -13.10 -1.51 -17.37
N LYS A 265 -14.00 -2.46 -17.69
CA LYS A 265 -14.66 -2.57 -19.02
C LYS A 265 -15.40 -1.29 -19.43
N SER A 266 -16.14 -0.68 -18.51
CA SER A 266 -16.91 0.55 -18.73
C SER A 266 -16.15 1.78 -18.27
N TYR A 267 -14.89 1.93 -18.72
CA TYR A 267 -14.05 3.08 -18.40
C TYR A 267 -14.71 4.39 -18.88
N PRO A 268 -14.99 5.36 -18.00
CA PRO A 268 -15.67 6.60 -18.38
C PRO A 268 -14.64 7.64 -18.86
N SER A 269 -14.23 7.50 -20.12
CA SER A 269 -13.24 8.37 -20.77
C SER A 269 -13.67 9.82 -20.89
N GLU A 270 -14.98 10.09 -20.82
CA GLU A 270 -15.54 11.43 -20.80
C GLU A 270 -15.18 12.22 -19.53
N ILE A 271 -14.79 11.54 -18.44
CA ILE A 271 -14.42 12.20 -17.17
C ILE A 271 -12.91 12.31 -17.02
N LEU A 272 -12.17 11.28 -17.40
CA LEU A 272 -10.73 11.21 -17.20
C LEU A 272 -10.08 10.39 -18.31
N SER A 273 -9.18 11.00 -19.08
CA SER A 273 -8.44 10.27 -20.12
C SER A 273 -7.40 9.33 -19.54
N ARG A 274 -7.14 8.23 -20.24
CA ARG A 274 -6.10 7.25 -19.86
C ARG A 274 -4.71 7.90 -19.85
N GLU A 275 -4.46 8.83 -20.77
CA GLU A 275 -3.23 9.60 -20.88
C GLU A 275 -3.00 10.44 -19.63
N SER A 276 -4.04 11.03 -19.05
CA SER A 276 -3.93 11.81 -17.81
C SER A 276 -3.56 10.94 -16.62
N ILE A 277 -4.14 9.73 -16.52
CA ILE A 277 -3.74 8.74 -15.53
C ILE A 277 -2.28 8.34 -15.71
N ILE A 278 -1.87 7.99 -16.93
CA ILE A 278 -0.51 7.55 -17.23
C ILE A 278 0.50 8.66 -16.85
N ARG A 279 0.26 9.91 -17.28
CA ARG A 279 1.14 11.04 -16.92
C ARG A 279 1.29 11.23 -15.42
N TYR A 280 0.16 11.24 -14.69
CA TYR A 280 0.20 11.38 -13.23
C TYR A 280 0.94 10.22 -12.55
N VAL A 281 0.62 8.99 -12.95
CA VAL A 281 1.21 7.78 -12.36
C VAL A 281 2.71 7.73 -12.62
N SER A 282 3.17 8.02 -13.84
CA SER A 282 4.59 8.09 -14.15
C SER A 282 5.31 9.10 -13.25
N ARG A 283 4.75 10.31 -13.13
CA ARG A 283 5.34 11.37 -12.28
C ARG A 283 5.34 11.00 -10.80
N ALA A 284 4.27 10.38 -10.31
CA ALA A 284 4.21 9.88 -8.94
C ALA A 284 5.26 8.79 -8.68
N CYS A 285 5.51 7.90 -9.65
CA CYS A 285 6.57 6.90 -9.55
C CYS A 285 7.94 7.57 -9.47
N GLU A 286 8.27 8.48 -10.38
CA GLU A 286 9.53 9.23 -10.36
C GLU A 286 9.80 9.86 -8.99
N ASN A 287 8.80 10.54 -8.43
CA ASN A 287 8.94 11.20 -7.12
C ASN A 287 9.13 10.20 -5.98
N MET A 288 8.37 9.09 -5.95
CA MET A 288 8.58 8.05 -4.95
C MET A 288 9.99 7.46 -5.04
N LEU A 289 10.49 7.22 -6.25
CA LEU A 289 11.81 6.65 -6.50
C LEU A 289 12.94 7.55 -5.96
N GLN A 290 12.80 8.88 -6.00
CA GLN A 290 13.79 9.81 -5.42
C GLN A 290 13.96 9.66 -3.90
N GLU A 291 12.98 9.08 -3.20
CA GLU A 291 13.03 8.91 -1.75
C GLU A 291 13.71 7.61 -1.31
N GLN A 292 14.10 6.72 -2.25
CA GLN A 292 14.73 5.46 -1.90
C GLN A 292 16.14 5.69 -1.35
N VAL A 293 16.43 5.05 -0.21
CA VAL A 293 17.74 5.06 0.42
C VAL A 293 18.66 4.14 -0.36
N LEU A 294 19.51 4.71 -1.20
CA LEU A 294 20.50 3.96 -2.00
C LEU A 294 21.81 3.72 -1.24
N TYR A 295 22.12 4.58 -0.26
CA TYR A 295 23.36 4.54 0.52
C TYR A 295 23.06 4.69 2.00
N SER A 296 23.73 3.89 2.85
CA SER A 296 23.62 3.99 4.31
C SER A 296 24.90 3.50 4.98
N PRO A 297 25.42 4.18 6.02
CA PRO A 297 26.63 3.75 6.72
C PRO A 297 26.56 2.35 7.34
N THR A 298 25.36 1.87 7.70
CA THR A 298 25.19 0.56 8.35
C THR A 298 24.60 -0.50 7.42
N ASN A 299 24.36 -0.20 6.14
CA ASN A 299 23.66 -1.04 5.13
C ASN A 299 22.23 -1.49 5.50
N GLU A 300 21.84 -1.46 6.77
CA GLU A 300 20.53 -1.88 7.29
C GLU A 300 19.36 -1.13 6.63
N LEU A 301 19.59 0.11 6.22
CA LEU A 301 18.57 1.00 5.66
C LEU A 301 18.47 0.97 4.13
N ILE A 302 19.45 0.39 3.42
CA ILE A 302 19.51 0.39 1.95
C ILE A 302 18.26 -0.29 1.37
N GLY A 303 17.64 0.33 0.37
CA GLY A 303 16.39 -0.13 -0.25
C GLY A 303 15.12 0.32 0.46
N GLY A 304 15.20 0.79 1.72
CA GLY A 304 14.09 1.47 2.39
C GLY A 304 13.82 2.86 1.79
N TYR A 305 12.68 3.48 2.11
CA TYR A 305 12.33 4.82 1.61
C TYR A 305 12.42 5.94 2.64
N ARG A 306 13.01 5.64 3.80
CA ARG A 306 13.19 6.60 4.88
C ARG A 306 14.49 6.31 5.58
N ILE A 307 15.30 7.35 5.80
CA ILE A 307 16.50 7.28 6.64
C ILE A 307 16.18 6.95 8.10
N ASP A 308 14.93 7.12 8.52
CA ASP A 308 14.46 6.68 9.83
C ASP A 308 14.21 5.16 9.88
N GLY A 309 14.35 4.41 8.78
CA GLY A 309 14.21 2.95 8.79
C GLY A 309 12.82 2.43 9.07
N ARG A 310 11.78 3.28 9.04
CA ARG A 310 10.39 2.81 9.14
C ARG A 310 10.03 1.88 7.99
N THR A 311 9.36 0.78 8.32
CA THR A 311 9.03 -0.28 7.35
C THR A 311 7.78 0.03 6.53
N THR A 312 6.75 0.61 7.14
CA THR A 312 5.47 0.89 6.47
C THR A 312 5.62 1.84 5.29
N PRO A 313 6.37 2.97 5.39
CA PRO A 313 6.59 3.85 4.24
C PRO A 313 7.21 3.14 3.04
N THR A 314 8.11 2.18 3.28
CA THR A 314 8.70 1.33 2.23
C THR A 314 7.64 0.41 1.64
N ALA A 315 6.94 -0.37 2.48
CA ALA A 315 5.93 -1.32 2.02
C ALA A 315 4.82 -0.64 1.19
N THR A 316 4.29 0.50 1.64
CA THR A 316 3.23 1.21 0.92
C THR A 316 3.71 1.78 -0.41
N ARG A 317 4.94 2.31 -0.50
CA ARG A 317 5.48 2.79 -1.78
C ARG A 317 5.62 1.64 -2.77
N ILE A 318 6.08 0.48 -2.32
CA ILE A 318 6.18 -0.69 -3.19
C ILE A 318 4.81 -1.20 -3.66
N GLU A 319 3.80 -1.23 -2.79
CA GLU A 319 2.43 -1.56 -3.25
C GLU A 319 1.97 -0.62 -4.38
N GLY A 320 2.22 0.69 -4.22
CA GLY A 320 1.88 1.68 -5.24
C GLY A 320 2.68 1.52 -6.54
N LEU A 321 4.00 1.37 -6.42
CA LEU A 321 4.92 1.23 -7.56
C LEU A 321 4.67 -0.06 -8.35
N LEU A 322 4.40 -1.19 -7.67
CA LEU A 322 4.06 -2.44 -8.33
C LEU A 322 2.69 -2.37 -9.02
N ALA A 323 1.71 -1.68 -8.43
CA ALA A 323 0.45 -1.39 -9.12
C ALA A 323 0.67 -0.52 -10.36
N ALA A 324 1.56 0.49 -10.27
CA ALA A 324 1.87 1.38 -11.38
C ALA A 324 2.52 0.68 -12.58
N LEU A 325 3.23 -0.44 -12.39
CA LEU A 325 3.78 -1.25 -13.49
C LEU A 325 2.72 -1.75 -14.49
N GLN A 326 1.44 -1.77 -14.12
CA GLN A 326 0.32 -2.06 -15.02
C GLN A 326 -0.05 -0.87 -15.92
N ILE A 327 0.31 0.35 -15.52
CA ILE A 327 -0.09 1.60 -16.16
C ILE A 327 1.04 2.16 -17.02
N ILE A 328 2.26 2.21 -16.48
CA ILE A 328 3.44 2.80 -17.15
C ILE A 328 4.06 1.87 -18.21
N GLY A 329 3.52 0.66 -18.38
CA GLY A 329 4.02 -0.32 -19.34
C GLY A 329 3.98 0.18 -20.80
N LEU A 330 4.86 -0.40 -21.62
CA LEU A 330 5.17 -0.10 -23.04
C LEU A 330 5.51 1.35 -23.40
N LYS A 331 4.95 2.37 -22.74
CA LYS A 331 5.19 3.79 -23.03
C LYS A 331 6.49 4.32 -22.42
N ASP A 332 6.94 3.75 -21.30
CA ASP A 332 8.21 4.14 -20.66
C ASP A 332 8.98 2.92 -20.12
N PRO A 333 9.77 2.24 -20.98
CA PRO A 333 10.61 1.11 -20.58
C PRO A 333 11.67 1.48 -19.52
N GLY A 334 12.15 2.73 -19.53
CA GLY A 334 13.18 3.22 -18.62
C GLY A 334 12.65 3.30 -17.19
N LEU A 335 11.56 4.05 -16.98
CA LEU A 335 10.89 4.15 -15.68
C LEU A 335 10.44 2.78 -15.20
N ARG A 336 9.91 1.93 -16.09
CA ARG A 336 9.54 0.56 -15.76
C ARG A 336 10.72 -0.22 -15.17
N ASN A 337 11.91 -0.13 -15.76
CA ASN A 337 13.09 -0.81 -15.24
C ASN A 337 13.55 -0.24 -13.89
N THR A 338 13.53 1.08 -13.73
CA THR A 338 13.86 1.73 -12.46
C THR A 338 12.91 1.31 -11.33
N VAL A 339 11.60 1.22 -11.61
CA VAL A 339 10.60 0.72 -10.65
C VAL A 339 10.89 -0.71 -10.23
N LYS A 340 11.32 -1.58 -11.16
CA LYS A 340 11.64 -2.98 -10.87
C LYS A 340 12.87 -3.12 -9.99
N SER A 341 13.95 -2.39 -10.30
CA SER A 341 15.16 -2.36 -9.49
C SER A 341 14.85 -1.83 -8.08
N SER A 342 14.07 -0.76 -8.01
CA SER A 342 13.63 -0.18 -6.75
C SER A 342 12.80 -1.16 -5.91
N ALA A 343 11.86 -1.88 -6.54
CA ALA A 343 11.06 -2.90 -5.87
C ALA A 343 11.91 -4.06 -5.33
N ARG A 344 12.92 -4.50 -6.09
CA ARG A 344 13.90 -5.50 -5.62
C ARG A 344 14.61 -5.02 -4.35
N ASP A 345 15.19 -3.83 -4.38
CA ASP A 345 15.98 -3.32 -3.25
C ASP A 345 15.12 -3.14 -1.99
N ALA A 346 13.87 -2.70 -2.18
CA ALA A 346 12.90 -2.59 -1.10
C ALA A 346 12.45 -3.97 -0.56
N MET A 347 12.35 -5.01 -1.38
CA MET A 347 12.10 -6.37 -0.89
C MET A 347 13.24 -6.86 -0.02
N LEU A 348 14.50 -6.63 -0.42
CA LEU A 348 15.66 -6.98 0.42
C LEU A 348 15.61 -6.26 1.77
N PHE A 349 15.21 -4.98 1.78
CA PHE A 349 14.99 -4.23 3.02
C PHE A 349 13.88 -4.87 3.89
N LEU A 350 12.73 -5.21 3.31
CA LEU A 350 11.63 -5.82 4.07
C LEU A 350 11.98 -7.22 4.58
N LEU A 351 12.72 -8.02 3.80
CA LEU A 351 13.23 -9.33 4.21
C LEU A 351 14.17 -9.21 5.41
N ARG A 352 15.12 -8.26 5.39
CA ARG A 352 15.99 -7.97 6.54
C ARG A 352 15.21 -7.48 7.75
N ALA A 353 14.11 -6.77 7.53
CA ALA A 353 13.28 -6.24 8.61
C ALA A 353 12.35 -7.28 9.25
N GLN A 354 12.00 -8.35 8.53
CA GLN A 354 11.08 -9.36 9.03
C GLN A 354 11.68 -10.13 10.19
N ILE A 355 10.88 -10.32 11.24
CA ILE A 355 11.25 -11.17 12.36
C ILE A 355 11.06 -12.62 11.93
N THR A 356 12.13 -13.39 11.81
CA THR A 356 12.09 -14.77 11.30
C THR A 356 11.99 -15.84 12.38
N GLN A 357 12.15 -15.48 13.66
CA GLN A 357 12.18 -16.42 14.78
C GLN A 357 11.57 -15.86 16.06
N GLY A 358 11.27 -16.75 17.02
CA GLY A 358 10.70 -16.42 18.32
C GLY A 358 9.22 -16.03 18.29
N THR A 359 8.72 -15.48 19.40
CA THR A 359 7.28 -15.20 19.63
C THR A 359 6.62 -14.35 18.54
N TYR A 360 7.39 -13.44 17.92
CA TYR A 360 6.91 -12.51 16.91
C TYR A 360 7.28 -12.91 15.48
N CYS A 361 7.66 -14.17 15.25
CA CYS A 361 7.99 -14.72 13.93
C CYS A 361 6.90 -14.39 12.89
N GLY A 362 7.32 -13.84 11.74
CA GLY A 362 6.50 -13.27 10.66
C GLY A 362 6.07 -11.82 10.85
N GLY A 363 6.35 -11.22 12.00
CA GLY A 363 6.04 -9.83 12.27
C GLY A 363 6.99 -8.87 11.54
N ILE A 364 6.46 -7.70 11.18
CA ILE A 364 7.21 -6.57 10.62
C ILE A 364 7.24 -5.46 11.66
N PRO A 365 8.41 -5.11 12.20
CA PRO A 365 8.53 -4.07 13.22
C PRO A 365 8.25 -2.70 12.60
N ARG A 366 7.91 -1.72 13.43
CA ARG A 366 7.72 -0.32 13.01
C ARG A 366 8.92 0.19 12.23
N ALA A 367 10.12 -0.17 12.67
CA ALA A 367 11.35 0.25 12.04
C ALA A 367 12.55 -0.62 12.38
N VAL A 368 13.57 -0.53 11.53
CA VAL A 368 14.89 -1.14 11.68
C VAL A 368 15.97 -0.06 11.73
N GLY A 369 17.21 -0.48 12.01
CA GLY A 369 18.36 0.40 12.02
C GLY A 369 18.70 0.98 13.39
N LYS A 370 20.00 1.19 13.64
CA LYS A 370 20.52 1.77 14.90
C LYS A 370 20.35 3.28 15.01
N PHE A 371 20.03 3.99 13.92
CA PHE A 371 20.08 5.46 13.80
C PHE A 371 18.94 6.23 14.49
N TYR A 372 18.37 5.68 15.56
CA TYR A 372 17.34 6.33 16.35
C TYR A 372 17.94 7.15 17.49
N GLN A 373 18.37 8.38 17.18
CA GLN A 373 18.88 9.34 18.18
C GLN A 373 17.83 9.78 19.20
N ASN A 374 16.53 9.59 18.93
CA ASN A 374 15.46 9.95 19.86
C ASN A 374 15.00 8.74 20.70
N LYS A 375 15.24 8.80 22.03
CA LYS A 375 14.84 7.76 23.00
C LYS A 375 13.35 7.36 22.91
N LYS A 376 12.45 8.28 22.55
CA LYS A 376 11.00 8.00 22.37
C LYS A 376 10.73 7.17 21.12
N TYR A 377 11.49 7.39 20.04
CA TYR A 377 11.35 6.62 18.79
C TYR A 377 11.98 5.22 18.91
N LYS A 378 13.12 5.10 19.60
CA LYS A 378 13.76 3.80 19.90
C LYS A 378 12.82 2.85 20.66
N ARG A 379 11.97 3.38 21.55
CA ARG A 379 11.00 2.57 22.32
C ARG A 379 9.91 1.92 21.46
N ARG A 380 9.58 2.52 20.32
CA ARG A 380 8.48 2.07 19.45
C ARG A 380 8.96 1.34 18.20
N SER A 381 10.27 1.32 17.91
CA SER A 381 10.82 0.70 16.70
C SER A 381 10.44 -0.79 16.61
N ARG A 382 10.40 -1.48 17.76
CA ARG A 382 10.06 -2.90 17.86
C ARG A 382 8.54 -3.19 17.85
N GLU A 383 7.69 -2.17 17.96
CA GLU A 383 6.23 -2.35 17.92
C GLU A 383 5.84 -2.98 16.58
N ILE A 384 4.98 -3.99 16.61
CA ILE A 384 4.43 -4.61 15.40
C ILE A 384 2.94 -4.27 15.36
N ARG A 385 2.59 -3.32 14.49
CA ARG A 385 1.19 -2.96 14.24
C ARG A 385 0.66 -3.78 13.07
N ILE A 386 -0.62 -4.15 13.11
CA ILE A 386 -1.22 -5.03 12.09
C ILE A 386 -1.02 -4.53 10.65
N ASP A 387 -1.03 -3.21 10.43
CA ASP A 387 -0.85 -2.62 9.10
C ASP A 387 0.59 -2.67 8.61
N TYR A 388 1.58 -2.81 9.51
CA TYR A 388 2.98 -3.00 9.09
C TYR A 388 3.12 -4.33 8.36
N VAL A 389 2.52 -5.38 8.93
CA VAL A 389 2.52 -6.73 8.35
C VAL A 389 1.61 -6.79 7.14
N GLN A 390 0.42 -6.17 7.20
CA GLN A 390 -0.50 -6.07 6.07
C GLN A 390 0.17 -5.51 4.82
N HIS A 391 0.75 -4.31 4.91
CA HIS A 391 1.32 -3.62 3.75
C HIS A 391 2.52 -4.39 3.20
N ALA A 392 3.37 -4.93 4.08
CA ALA A 392 4.50 -5.77 3.67
C ALA A 392 4.04 -7.05 2.97
N LEU A 393 3.03 -7.75 3.50
CA LEU A 393 2.47 -8.95 2.91
C LEU A 393 1.90 -8.68 1.50
N SER A 394 1.07 -7.64 1.35
CA SER A 394 0.55 -7.23 0.04
C SER A 394 1.65 -6.87 -0.95
N ALA A 395 2.70 -6.18 -0.50
CA ALA A 395 3.85 -5.82 -1.35
C ALA A 395 4.63 -7.06 -1.81
N MET A 396 4.91 -8.00 -0.90
CA MET A 396 5.62 -9.24 -1.21
C MET A 396 4.81 -10.13 -2.17
N ILE A 397 3.50 -10.28 -1.97
CA ILE A 397 2.63 -11.05 -2.88
C ILE A 397 2.63 -10.43 -4.29
N GLN A 398 2.55 -9.11 -4.39
CA GLN A 398 2.61 -8.42 -5.69
C GLN A 398 3.98 -8.57 -6.35
N TYR A 399 5.06 -8.48 -5.57
CA TYR A 399 6.43 -8.63 -6.08
C TYR A 399 6.71 -10.06 -6.55
N GLU A 400 6.25 -11.06 -5.81
CA GLU A 400 6.40 -12.46 -6.18
C GLU A 400 5.76 -12.76 -7.54
N LYS A 401 4.51 -12.31 -7.74
CA LYS A 401 3.84 -12.43 -9.05
C LYS A 401 4.66 -11.78 -10.15
N TYR A 402 5.27 -10.64 -9.87
CA TYR A 402 6.12 -9.94 -10.82
C TYR A 402 7.38 -10.74 -11.22
N ILE A 403 8.06 -11.40 -10.27
CA ILE A 403 9.29 -12.14 -10.55
C ILE A 403 9.05 -13.58 -11.05
N ILE A 404 7.91 -14.21 -10.74
CA ILE A 404 7.57 -15.58 -11.17
C ILE A 404 6.92 -15.61 -12.57
N LEU A 405 6.26 -14.54 -13.02
CA LEU A 405 5.60 -14.54 -14.34
C LEU A 405 6.64 -14.60 -15.49
N PRO A 406 6.57 -15.60 -16.41
CA PRO A 406 7.55 -15.77 -17.47
C PRO A 406 7.64 -14.57 -18.41
N ALA A 407 8.86 -14.28 -18.89
CA ALA A 407 9.11 -13.20 -19.83
C ALA A 407 8.30 -13.30 -21.14
N ASN A 408 7.92 -14.50 -21.58
CA ASN A 408 7.19 -14.73 -22.84
C ASN A 408 5.67 -14.53 -22.75
N LYS A 409 5.09 -14.31 -21.57
CA LYS A 409 3.70 -13.86 -21.40
C LYS A 409 3.57 -12.33 -21.33
N LYS A 410 4.64 -11.59 -21.67
CA LYS A 410 4.68 -10.12 -21.71
C LYS A 410 4.02 -9.49 -22.96
N SER A 411 3.30 -10.27 -23.80
CA SER A 411 2.47 -9.69 -24.85
C SER A 411 1.20 -9.09 -24.23
N MET A 412 0.78 -7.92 -24.74
CA MET A 412 -0.27 -7.08 -24.17
C MET A 412 -1.54 -7.84 -23.75
N LYS A 413 -1.92 -8.93 -24.43
CA LYS A 413 -3.15 -9.68 -24.10
C LYS A 413 -3.10 -10.39 -22.75
N SER A 414 -1.96 -10.94 -22.32
CA SER A 414 -1.90 -11.73 -21.07
C SER A 414 -1.65 -10.87 -19.82
N ILE A 415 -1.02 -9.70 -19.97
CA ILE A 415 -0.80 -8.75 -18.87
C ILE A 415 -2.15 -8.21 -18.35
N PHE A 416 -3.14 -8.01 -19.22
CA PHE A 416 -4.49 -7.60 -18.84
C PHE A 416 -5.33 -8.74 -18.24
N GLU A 417 -4.96 -10.00 -18.47
CA GLU A 417 -5.65 -11.20 -17.94
C GLU A 417 -5.06 -11.75 -16.64
N THR A 418 -3.85 -11.34 -16.25
CA THR A 418 -3.34 -11.48 -14.88
C THR A 418 -4.07 -10.50 -13.95
N ARG A 419 -5.37 -10.78 -13.81
CA ARG A 419 -6.31 -10.43 -12.75
C ARG A 419 -5.58 -10.03 -11.46
N PHE A 420 -5.29 -8.74 -11.32
CA PHE A 420 -4.84 -8.14 -10.05
C PHE A 420 -5.88 -8.35 -8.93
N PHE A 421 -7.09 -8.76 -9.32
CA PHE A 421 -8.17 -9.23 -8.49
C PHE A 421 -8.80 -10.41 -9.24
N PRO A 422 -9.01 -11.58 -8.60
CA PRO A 422 -9.64 -12.76 -9.23
C PRO A 422 -11.03 -12.39 -9.81
N PRO A 423 -11.63 -13.20 -10.70
CA PRO A 423 -12.81 -12.83 -11.50
C PRO A 423 -13.95 -12.16 -10.70
#